data_AF-A0A4R7G1I5-F1
#
_entry.id   AF-A0A4R7G1I5-F1
#
_cell.length_a   1.000
_cell.length_b   1.000
_cell.length_c   1.000
_cell.angle_alpha   90.00
_cell.angle_beta   90.00
_cell.angle_gamma   90.00
#
_symmetry.space_group_name_H-M   'P 1'
#
loop_
_entity.id
_entity.type
_entity.pdbx_description
1 polymer ?
#
loop_
_entity_poly.entity_id
_entity_poly.type
_entity_poly.pdbx_seq_one_letter_code
_entity_poly.pdbx_strand_id
1 'polypeptide(L)'
;MKNMFRQTLQMAAMALALGTAGYASAQSAPPPPPPPAKHAKPMPHGPHGAHHKRGEMRGDARANADVAEGSSSAREAAAARQAARQGQLTDPGSSFRENATARCAVFKTDEDRRACVGRVAQGQDSGSVQGGGILREYTYTVPAK
;
A
#
# COMPACT_ATOMS: atom_id res chain seq x y z
N MET A 1 -44.27 -2.31 -37.63
CA MET A 1 -43.55 -1.18 -37.02
C MET A 1 -42.36 -1.67 -36.18
N LYS A 2 -41.44 -2.43 -36.80
CA LYS A 2 -40.24 -3.01 -36.15
C LYS A 2 -38.95 -2.64 -36.91
N ASN A 3 -39.06 -1.71 -37.86
CA ASN A 3 -38.03 -1.46 -38.88
C ASN A 3 -37.39 -0.05 -38.82
N MET A 4 -37.79 0.82 -37.88
CA MET A 4 -37.27 2.19 -37.79
C MET A 4 -36.10 2.37 -36.81
N PHE A 5 -35.83 1.43 -35.90
CA PHE A 5 -34.71 1.56 -34.96
C PHE A 5 -33.42 0.83 -35.40
N ARG A 6 -33.47 0.11 -36.52
CA ARG A 6 -32.28 -0.54 -37.13
C ARG A 6 -31.54 0.36 -38.13
N GLN A 7 -32.10 1.52 -38.46
CA GLN A 7 -31.54 2.44 -39.49
C GLN A 7 -30.59 3.50 -38.93
N THR A 8 -30.50 3.70 -37.62
CA THR A 8 -29.49 4.58 -37.01
C THR A 8 -28.12 3.92 -36.86
N LEU A 9 -28.01 2.63 -37.17
CA LEU A 9 -26.80 1.82 -37.06
C LEU A 9 -26.21 1.49 -38.43
N GLN A 10 -26.13 2.43 -39.39
CA GLN A 10 -25.42 2.15 -40.65
C GLN A 10 -24.92 3.34 -41.49
N MET A 11 -24.86 4.57 -40.96
CA MET A 11 -24.37 5.71 -41.74
C MET A 11 -23.35 6.54 -40.94
N ALA A 12 -22.10 6.06 -40.91
CA ALA A 12 -20.87 6.88 -40.85
C ALA A 12 -19.65 5.96 -40.77
N ALA A 13 -19.54 5.00 -41.70
CA ALA A 13 -18.27 4.37 -42.01
C ALA A 13 -17.78 4.92 -43.34
N MET A 14 -16.49 5.26 -43.37
CA MET A 14 -15.64 5.59 -44.53
C MET A 14 -15.66 7.05 -45.01
N ALA A 15 -14.65 7.82 -44.58
CA ALA A 15 -13.41 8.00 -45.35
C ALA A 15 -12.51 9.07 -44.72
N LEU A 16 -11.30 8.69 -44.31
CA LEU A 16 -10.04 9.30 -44.77
C LEU A 16 -8.87 8.61 -44.07
N ALA A 17 -8.25 7.69 -44.79
CA ALA A 17 -6.94 7.13 -44.51
C ALA A 17 -5.89 8.20 -44.82
N LEU A 18 -5.04 8.55 -43.85
CA LEU A 18 -3.66 9.04 -44.02
C LEU A 18 -3.03 9.21 -42.62
N GLY A 19 -2.01 8.41 -42.31
CA GLY A 19 -1.16 8.62 -41.13
C GLY A 19 -0.82 7.39 -40.29
N THR A 20 -0.32 6.31 -40.89
CA THR A 20 0.41 5.28 -40.14
C THR A 20 1.83 5.78 -39.87
N ALA A 21 2.06 6.40 -38.70
CA ALA A 21 3.39 6.63 -38.16
C ALA A 21 3.36 6.42 -36.64
N GLY A 22 3.64 5.19 -36.23
CA GLY A 22 4.35 4.85 -34.99
C GLY A 22 3.79 5.35 -33.66
N TYR A 23 2.77 4.68 -33.12
CA TYR A 23 2.68 4.56 -31.66
C TYR A 23 3.63 3.44 -31.24
N ALA A 24 4.90 3.80 -31.06
CA ALA A 24 5.83 2.96 -30.33
C ALA A 24 5.28 2.80 -28.91
N SER A 25 4.84 1.59 -28.56
CA SER A 25 4.68 1.21 -27.17
C SER A 25 6.05 1.40 -26.51
N ALA A 26 6.21 2.45 -25.71
CA ALA A 26 7.32 2.61 -24.80
C ALA A 26 7.14 1.58 -23.68
N GLN A 27 7.40 0.32 -24.00
CA GLN A 27 7.66 -0.71 -23.03
C GLN A 27 9.01 -0.32 -22.43
N SER A 28 8.99 0.43 -21.34
CA SER A 28 10.19 0.75 -20.59
C SER A 28 10.81 -0.56 -20.16
N ALA A 29 11.87 -0.98 -20.86
CA ALA A 29 12.69 -2.11 -20.44
C ALA A 29 13.08 -1.89 -18.97
N PRO A 30 13.11 -2.96 -18.15
CA PRO A 30 13.63 -2.83 -16.80
C PRO A 30 15.05 -2.22 -16.88
N PRO A 31 15.38 -1.25 -16.01
CA PRO A 31 16.72 -0.66 -16.02
C PRO A 31 17.76 -1.77 -15.85
N PRO A 32 18.93 -1.67 -16.51
CA PRO A 32 19.98 -2.66 -16.34
C PRO A 32 20.36 -2.79 -14.86
N PRO A 33 20.76 -3.99 -14.39
CA PRO A 33 21.21 -4.16 -13.02
C PRO A 33 22.37 -3.20 -12.74
N PRO A 34 22.44 -2.59 -11.54
CA PRO A 34 23.56 -1.74 -11.19
C PRO A 34 24.87 -2.52 -11.32
N PRO A 35 25.97 -1.86 -11.73
CA PRO A 35 27.27 -2.52 -11.79
C PRO A 35 27.61 -3.10 -10.40
N PRO A 36 28.34 -4.23 -10.35
CA PRO A 36 28.76 -4.80 -9.08
C PRO A 36 29.49 -3.72 -8.29
N ALA A 37 29.00 -3.43 -7.08
CA ALA A 37 29.60 -2.45 -6.20
C ALA A 37 31.07 -2.81 -6.03
N LYS A 38 31.96 -1.98 -6.59
CA LYS A 38 33.39 -2.11 -6.32
C LYS A 38 33.55 -2.05 -4.82
N HIS A 39 34.18 -3.06 -4.23
CA HIS A 39 34.41 -3.13 -2.80
C HIS A 39 35.16 -1.86 -2.37
N ALA A 40 34.42 -0.92 -1.79
CA ALA A 40 34.99 0.26 -1.19
C ALA A 40 35.79 -0.24 0.00
N LYS A 41 37.09 0.04 0.00
CA LYS A 41 37.98 -0.28 1.11
C LYS A 41 37.39 0.34 2.39
N PRO A 42 37.39 -0.37 3.53
CA PRO A 42 36.95 0.20 4.79
C PRO A 42 37.69 1.50 5.08
N MET A 43 36.95 2.56 5.42
CA MET A 43 37.55 3.82 5.88
C MET A 43 38.22 3.58 7.23
N PRO A 44 39.40 4.17 7.50
CA PRO A 44 40.05 4.04 8.79
C PRO A 44 39.18 4.69 9.87
N HIS A 45 38.86 3.93 10.92
CA HIS A 45 38.19 4.44 12.11
C HIS A 45 39.14 5.39 12.85
N GLY A 46 38.91 6.70 12.73
CA GLY A 46 39.55 7.72 13.56
C GLY A 46 39.05 7.65 15.01
N PRO A 47 39.80 8.20 15.98
CA PRO A 47 39.52 8.01 17.40
C PRO A 47 38.15 8.59 17.79
N HIS A 48 37.36 7.78 18.49
CA HIS A 48 36.07 8.17 19.08
C HIS A 48 36.32 9.16 20.23
N GLY A 49 36.22 10.47 19.95
CA GLY A 49 36.45 11.50 20.94
C GLY A 49 35.58 12.74 20.74
N ALA A 50 34.33 12.67 21.19
CA ALA A 50 33.57 13.83 21.70
C ALA A 50 32.32 13.33 22.44
N HIS A 51 32.44 13.18 23.77
CA HIS A 51 31.28 12.98 24.62
C HIS A 51 30.47 14.27 24.68
N HIS A 52 29.33 14.34 23.99
CA HIS A 52 28.32 15.36 24.29
C HIS A 52 27.85 15.12 25.72
N LYS A 53 28.15 16.05 26.63
CA LYS A 53 27.68 16.03 28.01
C LYS A 53 26.15 16.14 28.01
N ARG A 54 25.47 15.00 28.12
CA ARG A 54 24.06 14.95 28.49
C ARG A 54 23.97 15.43 29.93
N GLY A 55 23.41 16.62 30.14
CA GLY A 55 23.21 17.19 31.46
C GLY A 55 22.41 16.23 32.35
N GLU A 56 22.90 16.04 33.57
CA GLU A 56 22.22 15.34 34.64
C GLU A 56 20.94 16.10 35.00
N MET A 57 19.78 15.54 34.66
CA MET A 57 18.49 15.99 35.19
C MET A 57 17.93 14.86 36.05
N ARG A 58 17.91 15.14 37.35
CA ARG A 58 17.32 14.28 38.39
C ARG A 58 15.85 14.03 38.07
N GLY A 59 15.44 12.78 38.23
CA GLY A 59 14.10 12.30 37.90
C GLY A 59 13.02 12.98 38.73
N ASP A 60 11.82 13.04 38.14
CA ASP A 60 10.51 12.98 38.79
C ASP A 60 9.45 12.97 37.67
N ALA A 61 8.92 11.79 37.36
CA ALA A 61 7.76 11.48 36.49
C ALA A 61 7.71 11.99 35.02
N ARG A 62 8.33 13.14 34.68
CA ARG A 62 8.31 13.76 33.34
C ARG A 62 9.22 13.07 32.34
N ALA A 63 10.31 12.46 32.81
CA ALA A 63 11.26 11.75 31.95
C ALA A 63 10.63 10.59 31.15
N ASN A 64 9.51 10.00 31.61
CA ASN A 64 8.79 8.99 30.85
C ASN A 64 7.84 9.61 29.79
N ALA A 65 7.37 10.84 29.99
CA ALA A 65 6.58 11.58 29.02
C ALA A 65 7.47 12.11 27.87
N ASP A 66 8.69 12.56 28.18
CA ASP A 66 9.64 13.05 27.18
C ASP A 66 10.16 11.91 26.27
N VAL A 67 10.28 10.68 26.79
CA VAL A 67 10.61 9.50 25.97
C VAL A 67 9.42 9.07 25.10
N ALA A 68 8.18 9.29 25.56
CA ALA A 68 7.00 9.07 24.74
C ALA A 68 6.95 10.07 23.57
N GLU A 69 7.24 11.36 23.81
CA GLU A 69 7.27 12.41 22.78
C GLU A 69 8.46 12.27 21.80
N GLY A 70 9.59 11.71 22.27
CA GLY A 70 10.77 11.41 21.45
C GLY A 70 10.78 10.04 20.77
N SER A 71 9.78 9.19 21.00
CA SER A 71 9.69 7.87 20.39
C SER A 71 9.45 7.97 18.87
N SER A 72 9.96 7.00 18.10
CA SER A 72 9.68 6.95 16.66
C SER A 72 8.18 6.93 16.38
N SER A 73 7.41 6.13 17.13
CA SER A 73 5.95 6.05 16.98
C SER A 73 5.24 7.38 17.21
N ALA A 74 5.63 8.17 18.22
CA ALA A 74 5.02 9.49 18.44
C ALA A 74 5.39 10.48 17.33
N ARG A 75 6.64 10.46 16.85
CA ARG A 75 7.07 11.28 15.72
C ARG A 75 6.34 10.92 14.43
N GLU A 76 6.20 9.64 14.12
CA GLU A 76 5.44 9.18 12.95
C GLU A 76 3.95 9.55 13.06
N ALA A 77 3.36 9.41 14.25
CA ALA A 77 1.97 9.83 14.48
C ALA A 77 1.78 11.34 14.31
N ALA A 78 2.72 12.16 14.79
CA ALA A 78 2.69 13.60 14.61
C ALA A 78 2.86 13.98 13.12
N ALA A 79 3.78 13.34 12.40
CA ALA A 79 3.98 13.54 10.97
C ALA A 79 2.73 13.17 10.18
N ALA A 80 2.10 12.03 10.46
CA ALA A 80 0.85 11.62 9.83
C ALA A 80 -0.29 12.62 10.08
N ARG A 81 -0.42 13.13 11.33
CA ARG A 81 -1.41 14.17 11.67
C ARG A 81 -1.13 15.48 10.92
N GLN A 82 0.13 15.89 10.81
CA GLN A 82 0.52 17.09 10.09
C GLN A 82 0.22 16.96 8.59
N ALA A 83 0.58 15.83 7.97
CA ALA A 83 0.23 15.52 6.59
C ALA A 83 -1.30 15.55 6.38
N ALA A 84 -2.09 15.06 7.36
CA ALA A 84 -3.55 15.09 7.28
C ALA A 84 -4.08 16.53 7.25
N ARG A 85 -3.57 17.40 8.12
CA ARG A 85 -3.92 18.83 8.14
C ARG A 85 -3.53 19.55 6.85
N GLN A 86 -2.45 19.12 6.22
CA GLN A 86 -1.97 19.67 4.94
C GLN A 86 -2.67 19.05 3.73
N GLY A 87 -3.63 18.14 3.92
CA GLY A 87 -4.34 17.47 2.83
C GLY A 87 -3.47 16.53 2.00
N GLN A 88 -2.32 16.10 2.53
CA GLN A 88 -1.37 15.24 1.82
C GLN A 88 -1.70 13.74 1.93
N LEU A 89 -2.63 13.35 2.81
CA LEU A 89 -3.16 11.99 2.80
C LEU A 89 -4.26 11.87 1.75
N THR A 90 -3.98 11.11 0.71
CA THR A 90 -4.99 10.64 -0.23
C THR A 90 -5.59 9.34 0.30
N ASP A 91 -6.92 9.26 0.38
CA ASP A 91 -7.62 7.99 0.48
C ASP A 91 -7.95 7.51 -0.94
N PRO A 92 -7.23 6.52 -1.49
CA PRO A 92 -7.56 5.95 -2.79
C PRO A 92 -8.86 5.11 -2.76
N GLY A 93 -9.59 5.08 -1.64
CA GLY A 93 -11.01 4.72 -1.58
C GLY A 93 -11.27 3.24 -1.90
N SER A 94 -12.11 2.98 -2.92
CA SER A 94 -12.53 1.62 -3.27
C SER A 94 -11.39 0.71 -3.71
N SER A 95 -10.31 1.29 -4.24
CA SER A 95 -9.14 0.55 -4.73
C SER A 95 -8.47 -0.30 -3.65
N PHE A 96 -8.51 0.10 -2.37
CA PHE A 96 -8.00 -0.72 -1.28
C PHE A 96 -8.83 -1.99 -1.08
N ARG A 97 -10.15 -1.88 -1.20
CA ARG A 97 -11.06 -3.02 -1.06
C ARG A 97 -10.92 -3.99 -2.24
N GLU A 98 -10.84 -3.45 -3.45
CA GLU A 98 -10.62 -4.22 -4.67
C GLU A 98 -9.29 -5.00 -4.60
N ASN A 99 -8.20 -4.33 -4.22
CA ASN A 99 -6.90 -4.98 -4.03
C ASN A 99 -6.93 -6.04 -2.93
N ALA A 100 -7.60 -5.76 -1.81
CA ALA A 100 -7.73 -6.73 -0.72
C ALA A 100 -8.47 -8.00 -1.18
N THR A 101 -9.55 -7.87 -1.95
CA THR A 101 -10.26 -9.02 -2.52
C THR A 101 -9.44 -9.73 -3.60
N ALA A 102 -8.71 -9.00 -4.44
CA ALA A 102 -7.85 -9.58 -5.48
C ALA A 102 -6.77 -10.52 -4.90
N ARG A 103 -6.26 -10.22 -3.69
CA ARG A 103 -5.30 -11.09 -2.98
C ARG A 103 -5.87 -12.47 -2.64
N CYS A 104 -7.19 -12.65 -2.59
CA CYS A 104 -7.80 -13.96 -2.38
C CYS A 104 -7.69 -14.89 -3.61
N ALA A 105 -7.24 -14.40 -4.76
CA ALA A 105 -7.07 -15.24 -5.97
C ALA A 105 -5.99 -16.33 -5.83
N VAL A 106 -5.12 -16.24 -4.82
CA VAL A 106 -4.10 -17.26 -4.52
C VAL A 106 -4.68 -18.62 -4.11
N PHE A 107 -5.90 -18.62 -3.55
CA PHE A 107 -6.57 -19.84 -3.10
C PHE A 107 -7.07 -20.67 -4.30
N LYS A 108 -6.72 -21.96 -4.28
CA LYS A 108 -7.00 -22.91 -5.37
C LYS A 108 -8.35 -23.59 -5.26
N THR A 109 -8.86 -23.75 -4.03
CA THR A 109 -10.19 -24.31 -3.77
C THR A 109 -11.22 -23.19 -3.69
N ASP A 110 -12.45 -23.50 -4.06
CA ASP A 110 -13.54 -22.53 -3.97
C ASP A 110 -13.90 -22.24 -2.51
N GLU A 111 -13.78 -23.24 -1.63
CA GLU A 111 -14.00 -23.09 -0.19
C GLU A 111 -13.04 -22.09 0.45
N ASP A 112 -11.74 -22.19 0.20
CA ASP A 112 -10.73 -21.31 0.80
C ASP A 112 -10.84 -19.90 0.22
N ARG A 113 -11.10 -19.79 -1.09
CA ARG A 113 -11.32 -18.49 -1.74
C ARG A 113 -12.54 -17.78 -1.15
N ARG A 114 -13.66 -18.49 -1.00
CA ARG A 114 -14.88 -17.97 -0.37
C ARG A 114 -14.61 -17.53 1.08
N ALA A 115 -13.87 -18.33 1.84
CA ALA A 115 -13.52 -17.99 3.22
C ALA A 115 -12.66 -16.71 3.31
N CYS A 116 -11.67 -16.56 2.42
CA CYS A 116 -10.86 -15.34 2.34
C CYS A 116 -11.71 -14.11 2.00
N VAL A 117 -12.52 -14.19 0.94
CA VAL A 117 -13.38 -13.08 0.51
C VAL A 117 -14.37 -12.70 1.61
N GLY A 118 -14.97 -13.69 2.27
CA GLY A 118 -15.85 -13.46 3.42
C GLY A 118 -15.15 -12.69 4.55
N ARG A 119 -13.91 -13.06 4.90
CA ARG A 119 -13.13 -12.35 5.91
C ARG A 119 -12.77 -10.91 5.51
N VAL A 120 -12.44 -10.69 4.24
CA VAL A 120 -12.08 -9.35 3.73
C VAL A 120 -13.31 -8.44 3.64
N ALA A 121 -14.45 -8.96 3.20
CA ALA A 121 -15.64 -8.17 2.91
C ALA A 121 -16.61 -8.05 4.10
N GLN A 122 -16.71 -9.09 4.94
CA GLN A 122 -17.72 -9.23 5.99
C GLN A 122 -17.10 -9.49 7.38
N GLY A 123 -15.79 -9.71 7.44
CA GLY A 123 -15.11 -10.01 8.70
C GLY A 123 -15.24 -8.88 9.70
N GLN A 124 -15.54 -9.24 10.94
CA GLN A 124 -15.60 -8.28 12.05
C GLN A 124 -14.23 -8.17 12.68
N ASP A 125 -13.92 -6.97 13.18
CA ASP A 125 -12.66 -6.71 13.87
C ASP A 125 -12.69 -7.46 15.22
N SER A 126 -11.82 -8.45 15.37
CA SER A 126 -11.73 -9.28 16.57
C SER A 126 -10.62 -8.85 17.53
N GLY A 127 -9.75 -7.94 17.09
CA GLY A 127 -8.68 -7.37 17.92
C GLY A 127 -7.60 -6.67 17.11
N SER A 128 -6.49 -6.37 17.78
CA SER A 128 -5.30 -5.78 17.18
C SER A 128 -4.06 -6.55 17.62
N VAL A 129 -3.05 -6.63 16.75
CA VAL A 129 -1.77 -7.24 17.07
C VAL A 129 -0.78 -6.19 17.57
N GLN A 130 0.24 -6.62 18.34
CA GLN A 130 1.28 -5.74 18.90
C GLN A 130 1.98 -4.86 17.84
N GLY A 131 2.05 -5.32 16.59
CA GLY A 131 2.60 -4.57 15.45
C GLY A 131 1.65 -3.56 14.79
N GLY A 132 0.43 -3.35 15.32
CA GLY A 132 -0.52 -2.35 14.80
C GLY A 132 -1.43 -2.83 13.66
N GLY A 133 -1.60 -4.14 13.48
CA GLY A 133 -2.54 -4.71 12.51
C GLY A 133 -3.88 -5.09 13.14
N ILE A 134 -4.97 -4.99 12.37
CA ILE A 134 -6.32 -5.41 12.80
C ILE A 134 -6.51 -6.89 12.48
N LEU A 135 -7.00 -7.66 13.47
CA LEU A 135 -7.45 -9.03 13.26
C LEU A 135 -8.92 -9.02 12.84
N ARG A 136 -9.23 -9.82 11.82
CA ARG A 136 -10.58 -9.99 11.29
C ARG A 136 -10.99 -11.44 11.30
N GLU A 137 -12.21 -11.68 11.72
CA GLU A 137 -12.80 -13.01 11.78
C GLU A 137 -14.13 -13.08 11.02
N TYR A 138 -14.33 -14.19 10.32
CA TYR A 138 -15.55 -14.51 9.60
C TYR A 138 -15.80 -16.01 9.70
N THR A 139 -16.99 -16.37 10.16
CA THR A 139 -17.43 -17.75 10.36
C THR A 139 -18.63 -18.04 9.50
N TYR A 140 -18.63 -19.19 8.82
CA TYR A 140 -19.73 -19.63 7.98
C TYR A 140 -19.83 -21.15 7.98
N THR A 141 -21.04 -21.68 7.73
CA THR A 141 -21.29 -23.11 7.69
C THR A 141 -20.89 -23.70 6.34
N VAL A 142 -20.18 -24.83 6.36
CA VAL A 142 -19.90 -25.64 5.17
C VAL A 142 -20.77 -26.89 5.18
N PRO A 143 -21.33 -27.31 4.03
CA PRO A 143 -22.07 -28.56 3.96
C PRO A 143 -21.16 -29.76 4.24
N ALA A 144 -21.72 -30.78 4.90
CA ALA A 144 -21.02 -32.05 5.09
C ALA A 144 -20.78 -32.72 3.72
N LYS A 145 -19.63 -33.40 3.60
CA LYS A 145 -19.30 -34.21 2.42
C LYS A 145 -20.08 -35.52 2.43
#